data_AF-X0WJL4-F1
#
_entry.id   AF-X0WJL4-F1
#
_cell.length_a   1.000
_cell.length_b   1.000
_cell.length_c   1.000
_cell.angle_alpha   90.00
_cell.angle_beta   90.00
_cell.angle_gamma   90.00
#
_symmetry.space_group_name_H-M   'P 1'
#
loop_
_entity.id
_entity.type
_entity.pdbx_description
1 polymer ?
#
loop_
_entity_poly.entity_id
_entity_poly.type
_entity_poly.pdbx_seq_one_letter_code
_entity_poly.pdbx_strand_id
1 'polypeptide(L)' 'MKTVRKIIEIDEELCDGCGNCVPSCAEGALEIIDGKARVI' A
#
# COMPACT_ATOMS: atom_id res chain seq x y z
N MET A 1 -19.52 5.94 17.23
CA MET A 1 -19.61 5.43 15.84
C MET A 1 -18.20 5.08 15.38
N LYS A 2 -17.92 3.84 15.00
CA LYS A 2 -16.61 3.47 14.43
C LYS A 2 -16.63 3.83 12.95
N THR A 3 -15.90 4.87 12.55
CA THR A 3 -15.71 5.21 11.14
C THR A 3 -14.89 4.11 10.47
N VAL A 4 -15.47 3.41 9.50
CA VAL A 4 -14.73 2.43 8.69
C VAL A 4 -13.80 3.22 7.78
N ARG A 5 -12.50 3.07 7.97
CA ARG A 5 -11.51 3.67 7.08
C ARG A 5 -11.53 2.93 5.75
N LYS A 6 -11.53 3.66 4.65
CA LYS A 6 -11.27 3.07 3.33
C LYS A 6 -9.78 2.75 3.28
N ILE A 7 -9.45 1.47 3.25
CA ILE A 7 -8.08 0.97 3.14
C ILE A 7 -7.84 0.64 1.67
N ILE A 8 -6.66 0.98 1.16
CA ILE A 8 -6.26 0.59 -0.19
C ILE A 8 -5.97 -0.92 -0.19
N GLU A 9 -6.37 -1.61 -1.25
CA GLU A 9 -5.99 -3.02 -1.46
C GLU A 9 -4.91 -3.08 -2.54
N ILE A 10 -3.89 -3.91 -2.31
CA ILE A 10 -2.80 -4.11 -3.25
C ILE A 10 -2.94 -5.51 -3.81
N ASP A 11 -3.12 -5.60 -5.12
CA ASP A 11 -3.11 -6.86 -5.83
C ASP A 11 -1.66 -7.36 -5.95
N GLU A 12 -1.31 -8.41 -5.19
CA GLU A 12 0.06 -8.95 -5.17
C GLU A 12 0.45 -9.64 -6.49
N GLU A 13 -0.52 -10.08 -7.30
CA GLU A 13 -0.27 -10.68 -8.62
C GLU A 13 0.13 -9.61 -9.63
N LEU A 14 -0.52 -8.44 -9.58
CA LEU A 14 -0.21 -7.31 -10.46
C LEU A 14 0.93 -6.43 -9.96
N CYS A 15 1.17 -6.39 -8.65
CA CYS A 15 2.23 -5.57 -8.07
C CYS A 15 3.61 -6.12 -8.48
N ASP A 16 4.38 -5.39 -9.28
CA ASP A 16 5.74 -5.80 -9.68
C ASP A 16 6.85 -5.34 -8.71
N GLY A 17 6.50 -4.55 -7.69
CA GLY A 17 7.47 -4.05 -6.72
C GLY A 17 8.16 -2.73 -7.09
N CYS A 18 7.72 -2.01 -8.13
CA CYS A 18 8.33 -0.74 -8.55
C CYS A 18 8.37 0.36 -7.48
N GLY A 19 7.50 0.31 -6.46
CA GLY A 19 7.53 1.25 -5.33
C GLY A 19 7.01 2.66 -5.61
N ASN A 20 6.46 2.94 -6.79
CA ASN A 20 5.91 4.26 -7.14
C ASN A 20 4.74 4.72 -6.24
N CYS A 21 4.03 3.77 -5.63
CA CYS A 21 2.94 4.06 -4.70
C CYS A 21 3.41 4.59 -3.34
N VAL A 22 4.59 4.19 -2.87
CA VAL A 22 5.13 4.55 -1.55
C VAL A 22 5.32 6.07 -1.40
N PRO A 23 6.08 6.78 -2.27
CA PRO A 23 6.25 8.23 -2.15
C PRO A 23 4.97 9.02 -2.43
N SER A 24 3.99 8.39 -3.10
CA SER A 24 2.68 8.99 -3.38
C SER A 24 1.71 8.86 -2.19
N CYS A 25 2.02 8.01 -1.22
CA CYS A 25 1.17 7.79 -0.05
C CYS A 25 1.31 8.93 0.96
N ALA A 26 0.36 9.86 0.95
CA ALA A 26 0.34 10.98 1.89
C ALA A 26 0.21 10.54 3.36
N GLU A 27 -0.37 9.36 3.60
CA GLU A 27 -0.56 8.79 4.94
C GLU A 27 0.69 8.07 5.46
N GLY A 28 1.67 7.77 4.58
CA GLY A 28 2.85 6.97 4.95
C GLY A 28 2.53 5.52 5.33
N ALA A 29 1.37 5.00 4.91
CA ALA A 29 0.88 3.68 5.28
C ALA A 29 1.36 2.57 4.33
N LEU A 30 2.21 2.87 3.35
CA LEU A 30 2.71 1.91 2.36
C LEU A 30 4.21 1.70 2.48
N GLU A 31 4.64 0.44 2.42
CA GLU A 31 6.05 0.05 2.39
C GLU A 31 6.28 -1.09 1.38
N ILE A 32 7.49 -1.19 0.83
CA ILE A 32 7.89 -2.35 0.03
C ILE A 32 8.47 -3.42 0.96
N ILE A 33 7.79 -4.56 1.05
CA ILE A 33 8.18 -5.73 1.84
C ILE A 33 8.26 -6.93 0.90
N ASP A 34 9.35 -7.69 0.95
CA ASP A 34 9.59 -8.85 0.07
C ASP A 34 9.46 -8.54 -1.43
N GLY A 35 9.79 -7.31 -1.83
CA GLY A 35 9.68 -6.85 -3.22
C GLY A 35 8.26 -6.55 -3.68
N LYS A 36 7.27 -6.47 -2.78
CA LYS A 36 5.88 -6.09 -3.08
C LYS A 36 5.43 -4.95 -2.16
N ALA A 37 4.47 -4.14 -2.63
CA ALA A 37 3.90 -3.08 -1.80
C ALA A 37 2.93 -3.68 -0.77
N ARG A 38 3.02 -3.23 0.50
CA ARG A 38 2.14 -3.66 1.60
C ARG A 38 1.68 -2.46 2.43
N VAL A 39 0.47 -2.58 2.98
CA VAL A 39 -0.10 -1.60 3.90
C VAL A 39 0.34 -1.94 5.32
N ILE A 40 0.82 -0.94 6.08
CA ILE A 40 1.27 -1.07 7.48
C ILE A 40 0.44 -0.24 8.46
#